data_AF-A0A7V5V4S7-F1
#
_entry.id   AF-A0A7V5V4S7-F1
#
_cell.length_a   1.000
_cell.length_b   1.000
_cell.length_c   1.000
_cell.angle_alpha   90.00
_cell.angle_beta   90.00
_cell.angle_gamma   90.00
#
_symmetry.space_group_name_H-M   'P 1'
#
loop_
_entity.id
_entity.type
_entity.pdbx_description
1 polymer ?
#
loop_
_entity_poly.entity_id
_entity_poly.type
_entity_poly.pdbx_seq_one_letter_code
_entity_poly.pdbx_strand_id
1 'polypeptide(L)'
;MKQVHSSVTAPLILLFLILAQPLFAGVPQTTYLKMADNFFIVYDPSTSMDVPYKQTGLTRMAMEKKIIRESSASLPELSWQAGLYPHWKGGLWLSGSPEAFAPYYRLHNFDKKAYNLAIDRLPTTPTGPPMLQIALMKLEHLLGIAGQTQVFLFTDGKDSRIKGVPEPAPLDETKKLAKNYDVCFTIISSATGKKEKKLLDDMAA
;
A
#
# COMPACT_ATOMS: atom_id res chain seq x y z
N MET A 1 4.88 -9.03 -18.43
CA MET A 1 6.06 -9.19 -17.55
C MET A 1 5.73 -8.46 -16.26
N LYS A 2 5.29 -9.17 -15.21
CA LYS A 2 4.95 -8.57 -13.92
C LYS A 2 6.27 -8.18 -13.25
N GLN A 3 6.52 -6.89 -13.08
CA GLN A 3 7.70 -6.40 -12.37
C GLN A 3 7.33 -6.12 -10.93
N VAL A 4 8.09 -6.71 -10.03
CA VAL A 4 7.85 -6.66 -8.60
C VAL A 4 9.20 -6.33 -7.96
N HIS A 5 9.24 -5.26 -7.16
CA HIS A 5 10.51 -4.67 -6.68
C HIS A 5 10.49 -4.55 -5.16
N SER A 6 11.59 -4.97 -4.51
CA SER A 6 11.81 -4.77 -3.09
C SER A 6 12.71 -3.54 -2.86
N SER A 7 12.25 -2.63 -1.98
CA SER A 7 12.91 -1.38 -1.55
C SER A 7 12.66 -0.15 -2.45
N VAL A 8 11.71 0.68 -2.02
CA VAL A 8 11.32 1.93 -2.66
C VAL A 8 11.49 3.07 -1.63
N THR A 9 12.42 3.99 -1.85
CA THR A 9 12.46 5.27 -1.12
C THR A 9 11.41 6.24 -1.68
N ALA A 10 10.98 7.25 -0.91
CA ALA A 10 9.91 8.20 -1.26
C ALA A 10 9.82 8.68 -2.73
N PRO A 11 10.92 8.99 -3.45
CA PRO A 11 10.81 9.42 -4.85
C PRO A 11 10.41 8.30 -5.82
N LEU A 12 10.38 7.04 -5.39
CA LEU A 12 10.27 5.87 -6.25
C LEU A 12 8.83 5.33 -6.36
N ILE A 13 7.87 5.81 -5.54
CA ILE A 13 6.42 5.52 -5.73
C ILE A 13 5.90 6.16 -7.02
N LEU A 14 6.41 7.34 -7.39
CA LEU A 14 6.07 8.02 -8.64
C LEU A 14 6.55 7.23 -9.88
N LEU A 15 7.71 6.57 -9.78
CA LEU A 15 8.32 5.84 -10.90
C LEU A 15 7.50 4.62 -11.34
N PHE A 16 6.74 4.00 -10.42
CA PHE A 16 5.90 2.84 -10.74
C PHE A 16 4.54 3.21 -11.34
N LEU A 17 4.01 4.37 -10.96
CA LEU A 17 2.72 4.85 -11.43
C LEU A 17 2.84 5.52 -12.80
N ILE A 18 3.97 6.19 -13.02
CA ILE A 18 4.20 6.94 -14.24
C ILE A 18 5.68 6.87 -14.64
N LEU A 19 5.95 6.25 -15.79
CA LEU A 19 7.18 6.56 -16.52
C LEU A 19 7.00 7.94 -17.16
N ALA A 20 7.55 8.98 -16.55
CA ALA A 20 7.77 10.25 -17.21
C ALA A 20 9.01 10.11 -18.10
N GLN A 21 8.84 9.73 -19.36
CA GLN A 21 9.93 9.83 -20.34
C GLN A 21 9.89 11.21 -21.00
N PRO A 22 10.99 11.97 -21.06
CA PRO A 22 11.08 13.09 -21.97
C PRO A 22 11.17 12.53 -23.40
N LEU A 23 10.03 12.37 -24.05
CA LEU A 23 9.97 12.10 -25.48
C LEU A 23 10.23 13.39 -26.23
N PHE A 24 11.50 13.58 -26.59
CA PHE A 24 12.01 14.62 -27.48
C PHE A 24 11.92 16.07 -26.97
N ALA A 25 13.02 16.80 -27.15
CA ALA A 25 13.06 18.25 -26.92
C ALA A 25 12.09 18.93 -27.91
N GLY A 26 10.96 19.42 -27.41
CA GLY A 26 10.02 20.20 -28.23
C GLY A 26 8.53 20.13 -27.88
N VAL A 27 8.09 19.23 -26.99
CA VAL A 27 6.67 19.16 -26.59
C VAL A 27 6.46 19.76 -25.20
N PRO A 28 5.71 20.88 -25.06
CA PRO A 28 5.41 21.48 -23.77
C PRO A 28 4.22 20.77 -23.11
N GLN A 29 4.42 19.54 -22.63
CA GLN A 29 3.61 18.89 -21.61
C GLN A 29 4.31 17.59 -21.20
N THR A 30 4.65 17.45 -19.92
CA THR A 30 5.11 16.17 -19.37
C THR A 30 4.06 15.10 -19.67
N THR A 31 4.35 14.22 -20.62
CA THR A 31 3.45 13.14 -21.00
C THR A 31 3.63 12.02 -20.00
N TYR A 32 2.63 11.84 -19.16
CA TYR A 32 2.60 10.82 -18.11
C TYR A 32 2.11 9.49 -18.73
N LEU A 33 2.95 8.45 -18.75
CA LEU A 33 2.50 7.11 -19.15
C LEU A 33 1.68 6.47 -18.02
N LYS A 34 0.39 6.23 -18.28
CA LYS A 34 -0.50 5.53 -17.34
C LYS A 34 -0.13 4.05 -17.27
N MET A 35 0.43 3.62 -16.14
CA MET A 35 0.82 2.22 -15.91
C MET A 35 -0.28 1.38 -15.26
N ALA A 36 -1.27 1.99 -14.59
CA ALA A 36 -2.36 1.29 -13.93
C ALA A 36 -3.68 2.10 -14.06
N ASP A 37 -4.81 1.42 -13.91
CA ASP A 37 -6.15 2.03 -13.89
C ASP A 37 -6.60 2.36 -12.47
N ASN A 38 -6.17 1.54 -11.52
CA ASN A 38 -6.56 1.63 -10.12
C ASN A 38 -5.31 1.57 -9.24
N PHE A 39 -5.31 2.29 -8.12
CA PHE A 39 -4.29 2.10 -7.11
C PHE A 39 -4.85 2.07 -5.69
N PHE A 40 -4.21 1.27 -4.86
CA PHE A 40 -4.45 1.20 -3.42
C PHE A 40 -3.17 1.53 -2.69
N ILE A 41 -3.25 2.45 -1.72
CA ILE A 41 -2.25 2.55 -0.65
C ILE A 41 -2.78 1.76 0.54
N VAL A 42 -2.05 0.73 0.90
CA VAL A 42 -2.30 -0.10 2.08
C VAL A 42 -1.17 0.18 3.07
N TYR A 43 -1.51 0.80 4.20
CA TYR A 43 -0.54 1.35 5.15
C TYR A 43 -0.58 0.62 6.50
N ASP A 44 0.52 0.67 7.26
CA ASP A 44 0.74 -0.13 8.47
C ASP A 44 0.74 0.75 9.74
N PRO A 45 -0.42 0.95 10.40
CA PRO A 45 -0.51 1.70 11.65
C PRO A 45 -0.18 0.86 12.90
N SER A 46 0.61 -0.21 12.78
CA SER A 46 0.80 -1.15 13.87
C SER A 46 1.86 -0.72 14.90
N THR A 47 1.81 -1.34 16.07
CA THR A 47 2.81 -1.14 17.13
C THR A 47 4.23 -1.54 16.71
N SER A 48 4.41 -2.41 15.72
CA SER A 48 5.75 -2.74 15.20
C SER A 48 6.38 -1.61 14.38
N MET A 49 5.56 -0.66 13.93
CA MET A 49 5.98 0.52 13.19
C MET A 49 6.35 1.71 14.10
N ASP A 50 6.10 1.60 15.41
CA ASP A 50 6.44 2.60 16.43
C ASP A 50 7.87 2.45 16.95
N VAL A 51 8.80 2.37 16.02
CA VAL A 51 10.24 2.27 16.29
C VAL A 51 10.98 3.27 15.41
N PRO A 52 12.17 3.73 15.81
CA PRO A 52 12.95 4.66 15.01
C PRO A 52 13.18 4.16 13.58
N TYR A 53 12.97 5.03 12.60
CA TYR A 53 13.35 4.81 11.21
C TYR A 53 14.74 5.36 10.96
N LYS A 54 15.74 4.48 10.97
CA LYS A 54 17.15 4.85 10.76
C LYS A 54 17.54 5.99 11.72
N GLN A 55 18.32 6.96 11.24
CA GLN A 55 18.76 8.14 12.01
C GLN A 55 17.95 9.40 11.64
N THR A 56 16.68 9.28 11.24
CA THR A 56 15.89 10.43 10.77
C THR A 56 15.16 11.19 11.88
N GLY A 57 15.20 10.70 13.12
CA GLY A 57 14.39 11.24 14.22
C GLY A 57 12.89 10.98 14.10
N LEU A 58 12.46 10.16 13.12
CA LEU A 58 11.06 9.79 12.90
C LEU A 58 10.87 8.30 13.20
N THR A 59 9.65 7.90 13.56
CA THR A 59 9.27 6.47 13.60
C THR A 59 9.03 5.93 12.18
N ARG A 60 8.99 4.61 12.01
CA ARG A 60 8.65 3.99 10.70
C ARG A 60 7.26 4.42 10.23
N MET A 61 6.29 4.45 11.14
CA MET A 61 4.93 4.93 10.86
C MET A 61 4.91 6.42 10.46
N ALA A 62 5.67 7.28 11.15
CA ALA A 62 5.77 8.70 10.76
C ALA A 62 6.44 8.88 9.39
N MET A 63 7.46 8.08 9.09
CA MET A 63 8.11 8.08 7.79
C MET A 63 7.17 7.59 6.69
N GLU A 64 6.41 6.53 6.92
CA GLU A 64 5.39 6.03 6.01
C GLU A 64 4.36 7.13 5.66
N LYS A 65 3.79 7.80 6.66
CA LYS A 65 2.87 8.93 6.43
C LYS A 65 3.52 10.04 5.61
N LYS A 66 4.80 10.35 5.88
CA LYS A 66 5.57 11.34 5.11
C LYS A 66 5.73 10.91 3.65
N ILE A 67 6.11 9.65 3.40
CA ILE A 67 6.26 9.09 2.05
C ILE A 67 4.93 9.17 1.29
N ILE A 68 3.82 8.76 1.91
CA ILE A 68 2.48 8.81 1.30
C ILE A 68 2.11 10.26 0.93
N ARG A 69 2.35 11.21 1.83
CA ARG A 69 2.07 12.64 1.61
C ARG A 69 2.89 13.22 0.46
N GLU A 70 4.19 12.97 0.46
CA GLU A 70 5.10 13.49 -0.58
C GLU A 70 4.79 12.87 -1.94
N SER A 71 4.47 11.57 -1.96
CA SER A 71 4.04 10.88 -3.18
C SER A 71 2.75 11.49 -3.72
N SER A 72 1.73 11.66 -2.86
CA SER A 72 0.44 12.27 -3.25
C SER A 72 0.59 13.70 -3.78
N ALA A 73 1.46 14.51 -3.17
CA ALA A 73 1.74 15.87 -3.63
C ALA A 73 2.33 15.88 -5.05
N SER A 74 3.14 14.89 -5.39
CA SER A 74 3.81 14.75 -6.70
C SER A 74 2.90 14.22 -7.81
N LEU A 75 1.77 13.58 -7.50
CA LEU A 75 0.87 13.01 -8.52
C LEU A 75 0.17 14.12 -9.32
N PRO A 76 0.10 14.03 -10.66
CA PRO A 76 -0.78 14.88 -11.46
C PRO A 76 -2.25 14.55 -11.17
N GLU A 77 -3.17 15.31 -11.74
CA GLU A 77 -4.57 14.88 -11.80
C GLU A 77 -4.66 13.63 -12.69
N LEU A 78 -5.23 12.56 -12.14
CA LEU A 78 -5.24 11.23 -12.76
C LEU A 78 -6.68 10.71 -12.83
N SER A 79 -7.03 10.09 -13.95
CA SER A 79 -8.35 9.44 -14.15
C SER A 79 -8.42 8.04 -13.53
N TRP A 80 -7.82 7.86 -12.34
CA TRP A 80 -7.65 6.57 -11.68
C TRP A 80 -8.71 6.35 -10.61
N GLN A 81 -9.01 5.09 -10.29
CA GLN A 81 -9.60 4.79 -8.97
C GLN A 81 -8.50 4.77 -7.92
N ALA A 82 -8.76 5.36 -6.75
CA ALA A 82 -7.81 5.43 -5.65
C ALA A 82 -8.43 4.93 -4.35
N GLY A 83 -7.66 4.21 -3.54
CA GLY A 83 -8.05 3.78 -2.21
C GLY A 83 -6.93 3.97 -1.18
N LEU A 84 -7.29 4.43 0.04
CA LEU A 84 -6.35 4.57 1.16
C LEU A 84 -6.87 3.81 2.38
N TYR A 85 -6.16 2.73 2.72
CA TYR A 85 -6.65 1.73 3.64
C TYR A 85 -5.59 1.26 4.66
N PRO A 86 -5.96 1.10 5.94
CA PRO A 86 -5.06 0.55 6.95
C PRO A 86 -5.00 -0.97 6.87
N HIS A 87 -3.90 -1.58 7.34
CA HIS A 87 -3.88 -3.00 7.69
C HIS A 87 -5.05 -3.35 8.64
N TRP A 88 -5.25 -2.50 9.65
CA TRP A 88 -6.25 -2.69 10.68
C TRP A 88 -6.71 -1.35 11.28
N LYS A 89 -8.01 -1.20 11.53
CA LYS A 89 -8.62 -0.03 12.19
C LYS A 89 -9.83 -0.47 13.04
N GLY A 90 -9.55 -1.26 14.07
CA GLY A 90 -10.54 -1.74 15.04
C GLY A 90 -11.46 -2.86 14.53
N GLY A 91 -11.96 -3.66 15.47
CA GLY A 91 -12.97 -4.71 15.23
C GLY A 91 -12.41 -6.09 14.86
N LEU A 92 -13.14 -7.15 15.22
CA LEU A 92 -12.93 -8.47 14.64
C LEU A 92 -13.22 -8.36 13.14
N TRP A 93 -12.31 -8.83 12.28
CA TRP A 93 -12.67 -9.06 10.88
C TRP A 93 -13.66 -10.22 10.83
N LEU A 94 -14.93 -9.91 10.60
CA LEU A 94 -15.95 -10.88 10.25
C LEU A 94 -16.11 -10.83 8.74
N SER A 95 -15.86 -11.95 8.06
CA SER A 95 -16.08 -12.08 6.63
C SER A 95 -17.51 -11.63 6.29
N GLY A 96 -17.65 -10.64 5.41
CA GLY A 96 -18.93 -10.07 5.01
C GLY A 96 -19.47 -8.90 5.86
N SER A 97 -18.76 -8.43 6.90
CA SER A 97 -19.19 -7.24 7.66
C SER A 97 -18.84 -5.94 6.91
N PRO A 98 -19.83 -5.06 6.61
CA PRO A 98 -19.61 -3.77 5.94
C PRO A 98 -18.68 -2.82 6.72
N GLU A 99 -18.55 -3.02 8.04
CA GLU A 99 -17.74 -2.19 8.94
C GLU A 99 -16.36 -2.80 9.27
N ALA A 100 -16.07 -4.02 8.79
CA ALA A 100 -14.76 -4.66 9.05
C ALA A 100 -13.58 -3.92 8.39
N PHE A 101 -13.87 -2.92 7.55
CA PHE A 101 -12.88 -2.14 6.84
C PHE A 101 -13.27 -0.67 6.75
N ALA A 102 -12.70 0.15 7.64
CA ALA A 102 -12.88 1.59 7.67
C ALA A 102 -11.74 2.30 6.89
N PRO A 103 -11.91 2.62 5.59
CA PRO A 103 -10.96 3.43 4.85
C PRO A 103 -10.70 4.79 5.49
N TYR A 104 -9.59 5.40 5.09
CA TYR A 104 -9.46 6.86 5.14
C TYR A 104 -9.94 7.51 3.85
N TYR A 105 -9.76 6.80 2.72
CA TYR A 105 -10.32 7.16 1.42
C TYR A 105 -10.87 5.89 0.77
N ARG A 106 -12.19 5.82 0.62
CA ARG A 106 -12.86 4.67 -0.02
C ARG A 106 -12.53 4.66 -1.51
N LEU A 107 -12.44 3.49 -2.11
CA LEU A 107 -12.24 3.36 -3.56
C LEU A 107 -13.25 4.20 -4.34
N HIS A 108 -12.75 5.21 -5.04
CA HIS A 108 -13.48 6.03 -6.01
C HIS A 108 -12.50 6.79 -6.92
N ASN A 109 -13.02 7.57 -7.88
CA ASN A 109 -12.23 8.46 -8.73
C ASN A 109 -11.27 9.31 -7.88
N PHE A 110 -9.98 9.29 -8.22
CA PHE A 110 -8.97 10.06 -7.52
C PHE A 110 -9.29 11.55 -7.56
N ASP A 111 -9.43 12.14 -6.39
CA ASP A 111 -9.54 13.57 -6.15
C ASP A 111 -8.37 13.94 -5.23
N LYS A 112 -7.40 14.68 -5.76
CA LYS A 112 -6.15 14.98 -5.06
C LYS A 112 -6.38 15.72 -3.74
N LYS A 113 -7.38 16.62 -3.68
CA LYS A 113 -7.68 17.41 -2.49
C LYS A 113 -8.27 16.53 -1.38
N ALA A 114 -9.30 15.73 -1.70
CA ALA A 114 -9.94 14.80 -0.79
C ALA A 114 -8.97 13.70 -0.34
N TYR A 115 -8.10 13.24 -1.23
CA TYR A 115 -7.07 12.24 -0.90
C TYR A 115 -6.05 12.80 0.09
N ASN A 116 -5.58 14.04 -0.11
CA ASN A 116 -4.70 14.71 0.84
C ASN A 116 -5.35 14.91 2.23
N LEU A 117 -6.63 15.28 2.27
CA LEU A 117 -7.39 15.36 3.52
C LEU A 117 -7.52 13.99 4.22
N ALA A 118 -7.62 12.90 3.45
CA ALA A 118 -7.60 11.55 4.01
C ALA A 118 -6.23 11.19 4.59
N ILE A 119 -5.13 11.59 3.94
CA ILE A 119 -3.75 11.42 4.44
C ILE A 119 -3.56 12.19 5.76
N ASP A 120 -4.12 13.40 5.89
CA ASP A 120 -4.04 14.17 7.15
C ASP A 120 -4.61 13.42 8.35
N ARG A 121 -5.68 12.64 8.14
CA ARG A 121 -6.36 11.84 9.16
C ARG A 121 -5.62 10.56 9.54
N LEU A 122 -4.56 10.15 8.81
CA LEU A 122 -3.77 8.98 9.17
C LEU A 122 -3.21 9.14 10.59
N PRO A 123 -3.26 8.09 11.42
CA PRO A 123 -2.92 8.19 12.83
C PRO A 123 -1.44 8.53 13.02
N THR A 124 -1.13 9.22 14.11
CA THR A 124 0.25 9.54 14.53
C THR A 124 0.72 8.67 15.67
N THR A 125 -0.14 7.80 16.19
CA THR A 125 0.15 6.76 17.19
C THR A 125 -0.36 5.41 16.68
N PRO A 126 0.23 4.28 17.10
CA PRO A 126 -0.21 2.97 16.66
C PRO A 126 -1.67 2.67 17.00
N THR A 127 -2.35 1.93 16.13
CA THR A 127 -3.78 1.58 16.27
C THR A 127 -4.03 0.09 16.50
N GLY A 128 -2.99 -0.73 16.66
CA GLY A 128 -3.13 -2.16 16.92
C GLY A 128 -1.87 -2.99 16.66
N PRO A 129 -1.98 -4.33 16.76
CA PRO A 129 -0.89 -5.24 16.39
C PRO A 129 -0.62 -5.19 14.86
N PRO A 130 0.51 -5.71 14.37
CA PRO A 130 0.75 -5.86 12.94
C PRO A 130 -0.20 -6.91 12.36
N MET A 131 -1.00 -6.54 11.36
CA MET A 131 -2.08 -7.36 10.80
C MET A 131 -2.01 -7.45 9.27
N LEU A 132 -0.81 -7.72 8.75
CA LEU A 132 -0.53 -7.83 7.31
C LEU A 132 -1.44 -8.86 6.61
N GLN A 133 -1.68 -10.02 7.24
CA GLN A 133 -2.55 -11.05 6.69
C GLN A 133 -4.00 -10.56 6.50
N ILE A 134 -4.51 -9.77 7.46
CA ILE A 134 -5.86 -9.21 7.38
C ILE A 134 -5.93 -8.13 6.29
N ALA A 135 -4.87 -7.34 6.12
CA ALA A 135 -4.79 -6.37 5.04
C ALA A 135 -4.93 -7.05 3.66
N LEU A 136 -4.24 -8.18 3.46
CA LEU A 136 -4.28 -8.96 2.23
C LEU A 136 -5.65 -9.63 2.02
N MET A 137 -6.22 -10.25 3.05
CA MET A 137 -7.58 -10.82 2.96
C MET A 137 -8.63 -9.76 2.63
N LYS A 138 -8.47 -8.54 3.14
CA LYS A 138 -9.35 -7.41 2.80
C LYS A 138 -9.20 -6.96 1.36
N LEU A 139 -7.99 -6.96 0.82
CA LEU A 139 -7.76 -6.62 -0.59
C LEU A 139 -8.56 -7.54 -1.53
N GLU A 140 -8.73 -8.82 -1.19
CA GLU A 140 -9.57 -9.74 -1.99
C GLU A 140 -10.97 -9.18 -2.29
N HIS A 141 -11.58 -8.49 -1.31
CA HIS A 141 -12.91 -7.89 -1.45
C HIS A 141 -12.95 -6.55 -2.20
N LEU A 142 -11.78 -5.93 -2.43
CA LEU A 142 -11.65 -4.67 -3.17
C LEU A 142 -11.20 -4.88 -4.61
N LEU A 143 -10.57 -6.03 -4.88
CA LEU A 143 -10.09 -6.41 -6.20
C LEU A 143 -11.22 -6.95 -7.08
N GLY A 144 -10.93 -7.18 -8.36
CA GLY A 144 -11.93 -7.60 -9.36
C GLY A 144 -12.63 -6.45 -10.08
N ILE A 145 -12.16 -5.22 -9.87
CA ILE A 145 -12.55 -4.05 -10.64
C ILE A 145 -11.87 -4.02 -12.01
N ALA A 146 -12.46 -3.28 -12.95
CA ALA A 146 -11.93 -3.19 -14.31
C ALA A 146 -10.58 -2.45 -14.36
N GLY A 147 -9.67 -2.95 -15.20
CA GLY A 147 -8.35 -2.37 -15.40
C GLY A 147 -7.27 -2.84 -14.43
N GLN A 148 -6.02 -2.56 -14.77
CA GLN A 148 -4.88 -3.01 -13.99
C GLN A 148 -4.84 -2.31 -12.64
N THR A 149 -4.65 -3.07 -11.57
CA THR A 149 -4.61 -2.56 -10.19
C THR A 149 -3.19 -2.58 -9.64
N GLN A 150 -2.71 -1.45 -9.14
CA GLN A 150 -1.44 -1.34 -8.42
C GLN A 150 -1.68 -1.21 -6.92
N VAL A 151 -1.09 -2.09 -6.11
CA VAL A 151 -1.14 -2.02 -4.65
C VAL A 151 0.22 -1.55 -4.14
N PHE A 152 0.25 -0.45 -3.39
CA PHE A 152 1.39 0.01 -2.61
C PHE A 152 1.21 -0.44 -1.17
N LEU A 153 1.93 -1.49 -0.80
CA LEU A 153 1.84 -2.12 0.50
C LEU A 153 3.01 -1.66 1.36
N PHE A 154 2.74 -0.82 2.36
CA PHE A 154 3.73 -0.45 3.36
C PHE A 154 3.69 -1.44 4.51
N THR A 155 4.84 -1.97 4.93
CA THR A 155 4.90 -2.95 6.02
C THR A 155 6.33 -3.17 6.53
N ASP A 156 6.48 -3.61 7.79
CA ASP A 156 7.73 -4.19 8.30
C ASP A 156 7.80 -5.72 8.16
N GLY A 157 6.79 -6.34 7.55
CA GLY A 157 6.70 -7.78 7.28
C GLY A 157 6.21 -8.62 8.46
N LYS A 158 5.76 -8.00 9.56
CA LYS A 158 5.18 -8.72 10.69
C LYS A 158 3.69 -8.96 10.51
N ASP A 159 3.23 -10.05 11.10
CA ASP A 159 1.83 -10.44 11.20
C ASP A 159 1.54 -10.99 12.61
N SER A 160 0.34 -10.73 13.12
CA SER A 160 -0.12 -11.20 14.44
C SER A 160 -1.28 -12.16 14.27
N ARG A 161 -1.02 -13.26 13.56
CA ARG A 161 -2.02 -14.30 13.34
C ARG A 161 -2.51 -14.88 14.66
N ILE A 162 -3.83 -15.00 14.80
CA ILE A 162 -4.46 -15.53 16.02
C ILE A 162 -4.36 -17.05 16.01
N LYS A 163 -3.73 -17.63 17.04
CA LYS A 163 -3.60 -19.09 17.17
C LYS A 163 -4.99 -19.74 17.26
N GLY A 164 -5.23 -20.75 16.43
CA GLY A 164 -6.51 -21.47 16.38
C GLY A 164 -7.55 -20.83 15.45
N VAL A 165 -7.27 -19.65 14.88
CA VAL A 165 -8.07 -19.07 13.79
C VAL A 165 -7.36 -19.42 12.48
N PRO A 166 -8.08 -19.99 11.48
CA PRO A 166 -7.48 -20.31 10.18
C PRO A 166 -7.29 -19.03 9.37
N GLU A 167 -6.18 -18.32 9.62
CA GLU A 167 -5.73 -17.18 8.83
C GLU A 167 -4.58 -17.61 7.90
N PRO A 168 -4.69 -17.36 6.58
CA PRO A 168 -3.63 -17.69 5.63
C PRO A 168 -2.35 -16.92 5.96
N ALA A 169 -1.19 -17.50 5.62
CA ALA A 169 0.06 -16.76 5.71
C ALA A 169 0.06 -15.61 4.69
N PRO A 170 0.72 -14.47 4.98
CA PRO A 170 0.78 -13.35 4.04
C PRO A 170 1.26 -13.72 2.63
N LEU A 171 2.24 -14.62 2.52
CA LEU A 171 2.74 -15.09 1.23
C LEU A 171 1.67 -15.86 0.43
N ASP A 172 0.92 -16.74 1.10
CA ASP A 172 -0.11 -17.56 0.45
C ASP A 172 -1.26 -16.69 -0.06
N GLU A 173 -1.69 -15.72 0.76
CA GLU A 173 -2.74 -14.78 0.36
C GLU A 173 -2.27 -13.88 -0.79
N THR A 174 -1.04 -13.36 -0.73
CA THR A 174 -0.48 -12.53 -1.82
C THR A 174 -0.42 -13.31 -3.14
N LYS A 175 0.03 -14.57 -3.11
CA LYS A 175 0.06 -15.45 -4.30
C LYS A 175 -1.35 -15.71 -4.85
N LYS A 176 -2.32 -15.96 -3.97
CA LYS A 176 -3.73 -16.14 -4.35
C LYS A 176 -4.26 -14.88 -5.04
N LEU A 177 -4.02 -13.69 -4.47
CA LEU A 177 -4.46 -12.42 -5.08
C LEU A 177 -3.80 -12.20 -6.45
N ALA A 178 -2.49 -12.38 -6.55
CA ALA A 178 -1.74 -12.20 -7.81
C ALA A 178 -2.13 -13.21 -8.90
N LYS A 179 -2.62 -14.38 -8.52
CA LYS A 179 -3.14 -15.41 -9.44
C LYS A 179 -4.55 -15.10 -9.93
N ASN A 180 -5.42 -14.60 -9.04
CA ASN A 180 -6.85 -14.47 -9.32
C ASN A 180 -7.27 -13.10 -9.85
N TYR A 181 -6.44 -12.06 -9.67
CA TYR A 181 -6.75 -10.68 -10.06
C TYR A 181 -5.64 -10.07 -10.91
N ASP A 182 -5.99 -9.07 -11.73
CA ASP A 182 -5.02 -8.22 -12.43
C ASP A 182 -4.44 -7.17 -11.46
N VAL A 183 -3.59 -7.67 -10.56
CA VAL A 183 -2.95 -6.90 -9.50
C VAL A 183 -1.43 -7.02 -9.55
N CYS A 184 -0.75 -5.88 -9.36
CA CYS A 184 0.67 -5.79 -9.10
C CYS A 184 0.90 -5.25 -7.69
N PHE A 185 1.84 -5.84 -6.96
CA PHE A 185 2.23 -5.37 -5.62
C PHE A 185 3.56 -4.62 -5.70
N THR A 186 3.62 -3.45 -5.08
CA THR A 186 4.85 -2.72 -4.79
C THR A 186 4.98 -2.68 -3.28
N ILE A 187 6.03 -3.32 -2.74
CA ILE A 187 6.22 -3.44 -1.30
C ILE A 187 7.20 -2.36 -0.82
N ILE A 188 6.68 -1.42 -0.01
CA ILE A 188 7.48 -0.41 0.67
C ILE A 188 7.87 -0.99 2.03
N SER A 189 9.03 -1.63 2.06
CA SER A 189 9.52 -2.37 3.22
C SER A 189 10.28 -1.49 4.21
N SER A 190 9.97 -1.65 5.50
CA SER A 190 10.80 -1.20 6.61
C SER A 190 11.39 -2.35 7.44
N ALA A 191 11.33 -3.58 6.91
CA ALA A 191 11.80 -4.79 7.57
C ALA A 191 13.30 -4.73 7.89
N THR A 192 13.65 -5.09 9.12
CA THR A 192 15.06 -5.18 9.57
C THR A 192 15.51 -6.62 9.78
N GLY A 193 14.59 -7.53 10.16
CA GLY A 193 14.89 -8.94 10.40
C GLY A 193 15.01 -9.75 9.11
N LYS A 194 15.82 -10.82 9.15
CA LYS A 194 16.06 -11.69 7.98
C LYS A 194 14.79 -12.40 7.52
N LYS A 195 13.96 -12.85 8.47
CA LYS A 195 12.72 -13.57 8.19
C LYS A 195 11.71 -12.66 7.48
N GLU A 196 11.51 -11.45 8.01
CA GLU A 196 10.56 -10.48 7.47
C GLU A 196 11.03 -9.98 6.09
N LYS A 197 12.33 -9.72 5.92
CA LYS A 197 12.90 -9.38 4.60
C LYS A 197 12.63 -10.48 3.57
N LYS A 198 12.96 -11.73 3.92
CA LYS A 198 12.72 -12.86 3.01
C LYS A 198 11.24 -13.00 2.68
N LEU A 199 10.34 -12.88 3.66
CA LEU A 199 8.90 -12.94 3.42
C LEU A 199 8.47 -11.87 2.40
N LEU A 200 8.92 -10.63 2.59
CA LEU A 200 8.56 -9.52 1.70
C LEU A 200 9.19 -9.67 0.31
N ASP A 201 10.42 -10.18 0.20
CA ASP A 201 11.03 -10.49 -1.10
C ASP A 201 10.26 -11.61 -1.81
N ASP A 202 9.82 -12.66 -1.10
CA ASP A 202 9.02 -13.76 -1.67
C ASP A 202 7.61 -13.30 -2.08
N MET A 203 7.02 -12.35 -1.36
CA MET A 203 5.75 -11.70 -1.73
C MET A 203 5.93 -10.78 -2.95
N ALA A 204 7.14 -10.25 -3.11
CA ALA A 204 7.53 -9.39 -4.20
C ALA A 204 8.12 -10.17 -5.40
N ALA A 205 7.83 -11.46 -5.56
CA ALA A 205 8.33 -12.30 -6.65
C ALA A 205 7.20 -12.77 -7.57
#